data_AF-A0A957C1H2-F1
#
_entry.id   AF-A0A957C1H2-F1
#
_cell.length_a   1.000
_cell.length_b   1.000
_cell.length_c   1.000
_cell.angle_alpha   90.00
_cell.angle_beta   90.00
_cell.angle_gamma   90.00
#
_symmetry.space_group_name_H-M   'P 1'
#
loop_
_entity.id
_entity.type
_entity.pdbx_description
1 polymer ?
#
loop_
_entity_poly.entity_id
_entity_poly.type
_entity_poly.pdbx_seq_one_letter_code
_entity_poly.pdbx_strand_id
1 'polypeptide(L)'
;MRRFTITGLITLLLVTLGVLTLPAMQSEAQTTTAPGSAIWNATYYPTTTFTGTAVTTSYTGLNLTFPGSPISGIPDDNWSARYLSTITVAAGSYDFTLTADDTAQLTISAPGSSSVVIGDLSPSGLTTVTGRVTFSAGGTVSLQADLIEITNDAVISVTWVQTGSTGVTLTPGTAVPTLTTAPALTVAVSGVEGLSVRTGPFLGASRVAVARPGNNYPVLARNYQEGLFTWYQIQYDEDTVGWASGRYLQVTGDENIAPVIDSTVFDRADDPRGTVTGVTRSTMNLRVYPTPRVERVFGNPQIPWGGQV
;
A
#
# COMPACT_ATOMS: atom_id res chain seq x y z
N MET A 1 -94.06 -31.43 -17.71
CA MET A 1 -92.94 -32.21 -17.15
C MET A 1 -91.64 -31.52 -17.52
N ARG A 2 -90.82 -31.25 -16.51
CA ARG A 2 -89.60 -30.42 -16.55
C ARG A 2 -88.47 -31.11 -17.31
N ARG A 3 -87.78 -30.42 -18.23
CA ARG A 3 -86.31 -30.47 -18.43
C ARG A 3 -85.85 -29.17 -19.11
N PHE A 4 -85.31 -28.23 -18.32
CA PHE A 4 -84.48 -27.14 -18.81
C PHE A 4 -83.03 -27.61 -18.74
N THR A 5 -82.35 -27.72 -19.88
CA THR A 5 -80.90 -27.91 -19.95
C THR A 5 -80.23 -26.54 -20.04
N ILE A 6 -79.58 -26.12 -18.95
CA ILE A 6 -78.73 -24.93 -18.91
C ILE A 6 -77.30 -25.38 -19.27
N THR A 7 -76.85 -25.04 -20.47
CA THR A 7 -75.44 -25.11 -20.86
C THR A 7 -74.75 -23.85 -20.32
N GLY A 8 -74.19 -23.95 -19.11
CA GLY A 8 -73.36 -22.90 -18.52
C GLY A 8 -71.91 -23.06 -18.98
N LEU A 9 -71.42 -22.10 -19.78
CA LEU A 9 -70.02 -21.94 -20.16
C LEU A 9 -69.24 -21.44 -18.93
N ILE A 10 -68.37 -22.26 -18.35
CA ILE A 10 -67.41 -21.80 -17.32
C ILE A 10 -66.10 -21.47 -18.04
N THR A 11 -65.83 -20.18 -18.23
CA THR A 11 -64.51 -19.68 -18.62
C THR A 11 -63.58 -19.77 -17.41
N LEU A 12 -62.65 -20.72 -17.45
CA LEU A 12 -61.58 -20.88 -16.48
C LEU A 12 -60.49 -19.84 -16.77
N LEU A 13 -60.47 -18.74 -16.01
CA LEU A 13 -59.38 -17.76 -16.02
C LEU A 13 -58.20 -18.35 -15.22
N LEU A 14 -57.27 -19.03 -15.88
CA LEU A 14 -55.97 -19.38 -15.30
C LEU A 14 -55.17 -18.10 -15.06
N VAL A 15 -55.07 -17.67 -13.81
CA VAL A 15 -54.04 -16.70 -13.39
C VAL A 15 -52.74 -17.47 -13.28
N THR A 16 -51.91 -17.43 -14.31
CA THR A 16 -50.53 -17.90 -14.23
C THR A 16 -49.73 -16.91 -13.40
N LEU A 17 -49.41 -17.28 -12.17
CA LEU A 17 -48.47 -16.57 -11.32
C LEU A 17 -47.06 -16.80 -11.91
N GLY A 18 -46.63 -15.89 -12.77
CA GLY A 18 -45.25 -15.87 -13.28
C GLY A 18 -44.29 -15.60 -12.12
N VAL A 19 -43.50 -16.59 -11.74
CA VAL A 19 -42.36 -16.39 -10.84
C VAL A 19 -41.32 -15.60 -11.64
N LEU A 20 -41.28 -14.28 -11.43
CA LEU A 20 -40.25 -13.41 -11.97
C LEU A 20 -38.94 -13.78 -11.27
N THR A 21 -38.12 -14.59 -11.92
CA THR A 21 -36.74 -14.81 -11.50
C THR A 21 -35.95 -13.56 -11.92
N LEU A 22 -35.72 -12.67 -10.97
CA LEU A 22 -34.69 -11.64 -11.14
C LEU A 22 -33.36 -12.41 -11.23
N PRO A 23 -32.54 -12.23 -12.28
CA PRO A 23 -31.18 -12.74 -12.24
C PRO A 23 -30.54 -12.12 -11.00
N ALA A 24 -30.08 -12.95 -10.07
CA ALA A 24 -29.19 -12.48 -9.03
C ALA A 24 -28.00 -11.87 -9.77
N MET A 25 -27.88 -10.54 -9.72
CA MET A 25 -26.64 -9.86 -10.06
C MET A 25 -25.65 -10.27 -8.98
N GLN A 26 -25.03 -11.44 -9.14
CA GLN A 26 -23.82 -11.79 -8.40
C GLN A 26 -22.80 -10.73 -8.79
N SER A 27 -22.59 -9.75 -7.92
CA SER A 27 -21.41 -8.91 -7.97
C SER A 27 -20.23 -9.83 -7.68
N GLU A 28 -19.64 -10.41 -8.71
CA GLU A 28 -18.38 -11.12 -8.57
C GLU A 28 -17.36 -10.10 -8.03
N ALA A 29 -16.84 -10.35 -6.82
CA ALA A 29 -15.75 -9.55 -6.30
C ALA A 29 -14.58 -9.69 -7.28
N GLN A 30 -14.26 -8.60 -7.99
CA GLN A 30 -13.17 -8.62 -8.97
C GLN A 30 -11.86 -8.87 -8.23
N THR A 31 -11.26 -10.04 -8.47
CA THR A 31 -10.02 -10.47 -7.82
C THR A 31 -8.88 -9.54 -8.23
N THR A 32 -8.28 -8.82 -7.28
CA THR A 32 -7.10 -7.99 -7.52
C THR A 32 -5.82 -8.73 -7.12
N THR A 33 -4.74 -8.51 -7.84
CA THR A 33 -3.43 -9.08 -7.51
C THR A 33 -2.75 -8.21 -6.46
N ALA A 34 -2.37 -8.81 -5.34
CA ALA A 34 -1.58 -8.13 -4.31
C ALA A 34 -0.11 -8.04 -4.75
N PRO A 35 0.65 -7.01 -4.34
CA PRO A 35 2.05 -6.86 -4.73
C PRO A 35 2.91 -8.08 -4.43
N GLY A 36 2.75 -8.67 -3.24
CA GLY A 36 3.50 -9.85 -2.81
C GLY A 36 3.06 -11.17 -3.45
N SER A 37 1.98 -11.20 -4.22
CA SER A 37 1.52 -12.41 -4.95
C SER A 37 1.68 -12.31 -6.46
N ALA A 38 2.12 -11.16 -6.98
CA ALA A 38 2.41 -10.98 -8.39
C ALA A 38 3.65 -11.76 -8.79
N ILE A 39 3.58 -12.45 -9.92
CA ILE A 39 4.72 -13.18 -10.48
C ILE A 39 5.48 -12.24 -11.41
N TRP A 40 6.77 -12.06 -11.15
CA TRP A 40 7.68 -11.23 -11.93
C TRP A 40 8.66 -12.12 -12.69
N ASN A 41 8.63 -12.06 -14.01
CA ASN A 41 9.61 -12.69 -14.88
C ASN A 41 10.78 -11.72 -15.05
N ALA A 42 11.95 -12.08 -14.52
CA ALA A 42 13.16 -11.28 -14.57
C ALA A 42 14.06 -11.75 -15.70
N THR A 43 14.60 -10.79 -16.45
CA THR A 43 15.66 -11.01 -17.46
C THR A 43 16.84 -10.13 -17.12
N TYR A 44 17.99 -10.73 -16.84
CA TYR A 44 19.24 -10.05 -16.53
C TYR A 44 20.14 -9.98 -17.76
N TYR A 45 20.87 -8.88 -17.93
CA TYR A 45 21.80 -8.61 -19.02
C TYR A 45 23.16 -8.22 -18.44
N PRO A 46 24.29 -8.70 -19.00
CA PRO A 46 25.63 -8.39 -18.49
C PRO A 46 26.13 -7.00 -18.88
N THR A 47 25.24 -6.10 -19.28
CA THR A 47 25.54 -4.72 -19.68
C THR A 47 24.45 -3.78 -19.17
N THR A 48 24.78 -2.50 -19.01
CA THR A 48 23.83 -1.44 -18.62
C THR A 48 22.83 -1.04 -19.72
N THR A 49 22.92 -1.66 -20.91
CA THR A 49 22.13 -1.27 -22.10
C THR A 49 21.09 -2.33 -22.49
N PHE A 50 20.81 -3.30 -21.62
CA PHE A 50 19.90 -4.43 -21.88
C PHE A 50 20.34 -5.29 -23.07
N THR A 51 21.66 -5.48 -23.23
CA THR A 51 22.25 -6.29 -24.30
C THR A 51 23.23 -7.34 -23.76
N GLY A 52 23.59 -8.32 -24.60
CA GLY A 52 24.45 -9.45 -24.23
C GLY A 52 23.65 -10.75 -24.03
N THR A 53 24.33 -11.79 -23.54
CA THR A 53 23.69 -13.09 -23.26
C THR A 53 22.84 -12.98 -22.00
N ALA A 54 21.51 -12.97 -22.18
CA ALA A 54 20.58 -12.80 -21.09
C ALA A 54 20.37 -14.07 -20.25
N VAL A 55 20.07 -13.90 -18.96
CA VAL A 55 19.71 -14.97 -18.03
C VAL A 55 18.34 -14.67 -17.42
N THR A 56 17.43 -15.65 -17.40
CA THR A 56 16.05 -15.45 -16.94
C THR A 56 15.73 -16.26 -15.68
N THR A 57 14.85 -15.70 -14.85
CA THR A 57 14.29 -16.36 -13.66
C THR A 57 12.96 -15.71 -13.29
N SER A 58 12.31 -16.14 -12.20
CA SER A 58 11.05 -15.57 -11.74
C SER A 58 11.00 -15.39 -10.23
N TYR A 59 10.29 -14.35 -9.78
CA TYR A 59 10.07 -14.03 -8.38
C TYR A 59 8.58 -13.90 -8.08
N THR A 60 8.20 -14.18 -6.82
CA THR A 60 6.88 -13.84 -6.29
C THR A 60 7.03 -12.56 -5.47
N GLY A 61 6.37 -11.49 -5.88
CA GLY A 61 6.68 -10.13 -5.47
C GLY A 61 8.01 -9.61 -6.06
N LEU A 62 8.20 -8.29 -6.01
CA LEU A 62 9.46 -7.66 -6.38
C LEU A 62 9.97 -6.83 -5.20
N ASN A 63 10.90 -7.40 -4.45
CA ASN A 63 11.63 -6.79 -3.34
C ASN A 63 12.95 -7.55 -3.18
N LEU A 64 13.96 -7.10 -3.91
CA LEU A 64 15.23 -7.81 -4.09
C LEU A 64 16.40 -6.89 -3.71
N THR A 65 17.44 -7.49 -3.15
CA THR A 65 18.72 -6.85 -2.81
C THR A 65 19.85 -7.76 -3.28
N PHE A 66 20.85 -7.18 -3.92
CA PHE A 66 21.97 -7.91 -4.52
C PHE A 66 23.29 -7.30 -4.05
N PRO A 67 24.05 -7.95 -3.15
CA PRO A 67 25.35 -7.45 -2.69
C PRO A 67 26.49 -7.74 -3.70
N GLY A 68 26.17 -7.83 -4.99
CA GLY A 68 27.02 -8.32 -6.07
C GLY A 68 26.20 -9.01 -7.16
N SER A 69 26.79 -9.96 -7.90
CA SER A 69 26.13 -10.60 -9.05
C SER A 69 24.74 -11.17 -8.70
N PRO A 70 23.69 -10.80 -9.45
CA PRO A 70 22.32 -11.23 -9.17
C PRO A 70 22.08 -12.70 -9.54
N ILE A 71 22.84 -13.21 -10.52
CA ILE A 71 22.74 -14.58 -11.01
C ILE A 71 24.00 -14.94 -11.81
N SER A 72 24.42 -16.21 -11.73
CA SER A 72 25.58 -16.71 -12.49
C SER A 72 25.49 -16.34 -13.97
N GLY A 73 26.56 -15.76 -14.51
CA GLY A 73 26.64 -15.27 -15.89
C GLY A 73 26.43 -13.76 -16.03
N ILE A 74 26.06 -13.07 -14.94
CA ILE A 74 25.97 -11.62 -14.85
C ILE A 74 27.12 -11.12 -13.96
N PRO A 75 27.84 -10.04 -14.33
CA PRO A 75 28.90 -9.46 -13.50
C PRO A 75 28.34 -8.87 -12.19
N ASP A 76 29.23 -8.55 -11.25
CA ASP A 76 28.84 -7.91 -9.98
C ASP A 76 28.30 -6.49 -10.21
N ASP A 77 28.94 -5.75 -11.12
CA ASP A 77 28.64 -4.35 -11.44
C ASP A 77 28.32 -4.18 -12.95
N ASN A 78 27.76 -3.03 -13.33
CA ASN A 78 27.52 -2.63 -14.73
C ASN A 78 26.58 -3.56 -15.53
N TRP A 79 25.51 -4.02 -14.90
CA TRP A 79 24.50 -4.88 -15.49
C TRP A 79 23.12 -4.21 -15.52
N SER A 80 22.16 -4.82 -16.20
CA SER A 80 20.77 -4.37 -16.18
C SER A 80 19.79 -5.52 -16.08
N ALA A 81 18.58 -5.24 -15.60
CA ALA A 81 17.52 -6.22 -15.50
C ALA A 81 16.17 -5.64 -15.90
N ARG A 82 15.34 -6.48 -16.53
CA ARG A 82 13.95 -6.19 -16.86
C ARG A 82 13.03 -7.18 -16.15
N TYR A 83 12.11 -6.67 -15.37
CA TYR A 83 11.11 -7.43 -14.63
C TYR A 83 9.74 -7.19 -15.23
N LEU A 84 9.07 -8.25 -15.68
CA LEU A 84 7.73 -8.19 -16.27
C LEU A 84 6.73 -8.90 -15.40
N SER A 85 5.60 -8.24 -15.10
CA SER A 85 4.47 -8.85 -14.43
C SER A 85 3.16 -8.47 -15.10
N THR A 86 2.17 -9.35 -14.95
CA THR A 86 0.79 -9.14 -15.37
C THR A 86 -0.08 -9.27 -14.13
N ILE A 87 -0.79 -8.20 -13.78
CA ILE A 87 -1.64 -8.13 -12.59
C ILE A 87 -3.09 -7.86 -12.97
N THR A 88 -4.03 -8.24 -12.11
CA THR A 88 -5.43 -7.83 -12.22
C THR A 88 -5.70 -6.73 -11.21
N VAL A 89 -6.31 -5.64 -11.66
CA VAL A 89 -6.72 -4.52 -10.81
C VAL A 89 -8.23 -4.31 -10.92
N ALA A 90 -8.86 -3.82 -9.86
CA ALA A 90 -10.22 -3.29 -9.92
C ALA A 90 -10.19 -1.84 -10.42
N ALA A 91 -11.32 -1.31 -10.89
CA ALA A 91 -11.44 0.10 -11.23
C ALA A 91 -11.12 0.98 -10.01
N GLY A 92 -10.29 2.00 -10.21
CA GLY A 92 -9.88 2.88 -9.12
C GLY A 92 -8.49 3.49 -9.31
N SER A 93 -8.11 4.33 -8.36
CA SER A 93 -6.78 4.91 -8.27
C SER A 93 -5.87 4.01 -7.43
N TYR A 94 -4.61 3.90 -7.86
CA TYR A 94 -3.57 3.13 -7.21
C TYR A 94 -2.30 3.97 -7.11
N ASP A 95 -1.63 3.90 -5.97
CA ASP A 95 -0.31 4.49 -5.79
C ASP A 95 0.72 3.36 -5.96
N PHE A 96 1.48 3.40 -7.05
CA PHE A 96 2.59 2.49 -7.34
C PHE A 96 3.88 3.10 -6.82
N THR A 97 4.67 2.33 -6.07
CA THR A 97 5.94 2.76 -5.49
C THR A 97 7.06 1.89 -6.05
N LEU A 98 8.09 2.53 -6.60
CA LEU A 98 9.34 1.95 -7.08
C LEU A 98 10.46 2.39 -6.14
N THR A 99 11.24 1.45 -5.63
CA THR A 99 12.50 1.72 -4.91
C THR A 99 13.63 1.03 -5.65
N ALA A 100 14.71 1.73 -5.93
CA ALA A 100 15.86 1.14 -6.60
C ALA A 100 17.18 1.81 -6.23
N ASP A 101 18.26 1.04 -6.36
CA ASP A 101 19.65 1.47 -6.34
C ASP A 101 20.37 0.64 -7.42
N ASP A 102 21.00 1.20 -8.46
CA ASP A 102 21.10 2.64 -8.75
C ASP A 102 19.83 3.22 -9.44
N THR A 103 19.61 2.91 -10.73
CA THR A 103 18.59 3.61 -11.54
C THR A 103 17.48 2.67 -11.97
N ALA A 104 16.23 3.14 -11.89
CA ALA A 104 15.11 2.33 -12.33
C ALA A 104 13.92 3.12 -12.87
N GLN A 105 13.15 2.44 -13.71
CA GLN A 105 11.91 2.94 -14.29
C GLN A 105 10.82 1.87 -14.19
N LEU A 106 9.63 2.27 -13.75
CA LEU A 106 8.43 1.45 -13.80
C LEU A 106 7.50 1.98 -14.88
N THR A 107 7.22 1.14 -15.88
CA THR A 107 6.21 1.39 -16.92
C THR A 107 4.96 0.56 -16.64
N ILE A 108 3.81 1.22 -16.67
CA ILE A 108 2.49 0.62 -16.42
C ILE A 108 1.65 0.77 -17.68
N SER A 109 1.20 -0.34 -18.24
CA SER A 109 0.42 -0.37 -19.47
C SER A 109 -0.89 -1.11 -19.25
N ALA A 110 -2.01 -0.45 -19.57
CA ALA A 110 -3.34 -1.06 -19.55
C ALA A 110 -3.93 -1.06 -20.96
N PRO A 111 -4.68 -2.11 -21.37
CA PRO A 111 -5.35 -2.15 -22.66
C PRO A 111 -6.22 -0.90 -22.90
N GLY A 112 -6.02 -0.24 -24.04
CA GLY A 112 -6.79 0.95 -24.42
C GLY A 112 -6.41 2.25 -23.68
N SER A 113 -5.32 2.26 -22.92
CA SER A 113 -4.80 3.45 -22.22
C SER A 113 -3.35 3.74 -22.60
N SER A 114 -2.93 5.01 -22.50
CA SER A 114 -1.51 5.38 -22.59
C SER A 114 -0.72 4.79 -21.43
N SER A 115 0.54 4.43 -21.68
CA SER A 115 1.41 3.92 -20.62
C SER A 115 1.83 5.04 -19.68
N VAL A 116 1.87 4.75 -18.38
CA VAL A 116 2.38 5.66 -17.35
C VAL A 116 3.78 5.23 -16.96
N VAL A 117 4.69 6.19 -16.82
CA VAL A 117 6.07 5.97 -16.42
C VAL A 117 6.29 6.61 -15.05
N ILE A 118 6.88 5.85 -14.14
CA ILE A 118 7.22 6.26 -12.78
C ILE A 118 8.72 6.03 -12.58
N GLY A 119 9.42 7.03 -12.06
CA GLY A 119 10.88 7.06 -11.96
C GLY A 119 11.56 7.57 -13.23
N ASP A 120 12.88 7.63 -13.18
CA ASP A 120 13.74 7.94 -14.32
C ASP A 120 15.03 7.10 -14.25
N LEU A 121 15.69 6.92 -15.40
CA LEU A 121 16.92 6.13 -15.52
C LEU A 121 18.19 6.97 -15.30
N SER A 122 18.10 8.04 -14.51
CA SER A 122 19.27 8.88 -14.24
C SER A 122 20.10 8.31 -13.07
N PRO A 123 21.45 8.28 -13.13
CA PRO A 123 22.30 7.77 -12.05
C PRO A 123 22.03 8.45 -10.72
N SER A 124 21.58 7.67 -9.74
CA SER A 124 21.29 8.07 -8.37
C SER A 124 21.46 6.86 -7.47
N GLY A 125 21.88 7.05 -6.21
CA GLY A 125 21.84 5.95 -5.23
C GLY A 125 20.41 5.59 -4.84
N LEU A 126 20.23 4.80 -3.77
CA LEU A 126 18.92 4.34 -3.29
C LEU A 126 17.84 5.45 -3.30
N THR A 127 16.88 5.29 -4.22
CA THR A 127 15.81 6.25 -4.47
C THR A 127 14.45 5.56 -4.44
N THR A 128 13.47 6.22 -3.84
CA THR A 128 12.07 5.77 -3.83
C THR A 128 11.18 6.80 -4.52
N VAL A 129 10.38 6.36 -5.50
CA VAL A 129 9.43 7.19 -6.24
C VAL A 129 8.05 6.56 -6.20
N THR A 130 7.03 7.37 -5.90
CA THR A 130 5.63 6.96 -5.93
C THR A 130 4.89 7.72 -7.03
N GLY A 131 4.13 7.00 -7.85
CA GLY A 131 3.26 7.57 -8.87
C GLY A 131 1.83 7.02 -8.76
N ARG A 132 0.85 7.90 -8.92
CA ARG A 132 -0.56 7.52 -8.91
C ARG A 132 -1.04 7.20 -10.32
N VAL A 133 -1.72 6.07 -10.47
CA VAL A 133 -2.38 5.64 -11.72
C VAL A 133 -3.85 5.37 -11.45
N THR A 134 -4.73 5.91 -12.29
CA THR A 134 -6.17 5.65 -12.20
C THR A 134 -6.61 4.74 -13.34
N PHE A 135 -7.22 3.62 -12.99
CA PHE A 135 -7.85 2.70 -13.94
C PHE A 135 -9.36 2.97 -13.95
N SER A 136 -9.87 3.50 -15.06
CA SER A 136 -11.30 3.80 -15.24
C SER A 136 -12.18 2.55 -15.30
N ALA A 137 -11.58 1.41 -15.66
CA ALA A 137 -12.15 0.09 -15.56
C ALA A 137 -11.11 -0.86 -14.95
N GLY A 138 -11.56 -1.84 -14.17
CA GLY A 138 -10.69 -2.92 -13.73
C GLY A 138 -10.31 -3.84 -14.89
N GLY A 139 -9.30 -4.68 -14.69
CA GLY A 139 -8.85 -5.64 -15.69
C GLY A 139 -7.37 -5.97 -15.55
N THR A 140 -6.82 -6.53 -16.61
CA THR A 140 -5.42 -6.93 -16.67
C THR A 140 -4.53 -5.73 -17.01
N VAL A 141 -3.47 -5.55 -16.23
CA VAL A 141 -2.46 -4.48 -16.37
C VAL A 141 -1.08 -5.12 -16.42
N SER A 142 -0.24 -4.64 -17.33
CA SER A 142 1.16 -5.04 -17.44
C SER A 142 2.06 -4.05 -16.71
N LEU A 143 3.00 -4.59 -15.93
CA LEU A 143 4.06 -3.85 -15.25
C LEU A 143 5.41 -4.24 -15.85
N GLN A 144 6.23 -3.26 -16.18
CA GLN A 144 7.63 -3.44 -16.55
C GLN A 144 8.50 -2.56 -15.64
N ALA A 145 9.30 -3.19 -14.78
CA ALA A 145 10.34 -2.50 -14.03
C ALA A 145 11.69 -2.77 -14.69
N ASP A 146 12.40 -1.72 -15.09
CA ASP A 146 13.75 -1.78 -15.64
C ASP A 146 14.72 -1.23 -14.59
N LEU A 147 15.77 -1.98 -14.27
CA LEU A 147 16.86 -1.62 -13.36
C LEU A 147 18.17 -1.57 -14.13
N ILE A 148 19.01 -0.56 -13.88
CA ILE A 148 20.41 -0.51 -14.32
C ILE A 148 21.26 -0.33 -13.07
N GLU A 149 22.18 -1.26 -12.88
CA GLU A 149 23.17 -1.29 -11.81
C GLU A 149 24.53 -0.84 -12.33
N ILE A 150 25.19 0.10 -11.64
CA ILE A 150 26.48 0.66 -12.03
C ILE A 150 27.58 0.17 -11.10
N THR A 151 27.43 0.36 -9.79
CA THR A 151 28.40 -0.07 -8.77
C THR A 151 27.78 -0.32 -7.39
N ASN A 152 28.39 -1.24 -6.64
CA ASN A 152 28.03 -1.60 -5.25
C ASN A 152 26.79 -2.52 -5.20
N ASP A 153 25.97 -2.36 -4.17
CA ASP A 153 24.80 -3.21 -3.94
C ASP A 153 23.62 -2.69 -4.75
N ALA A 154 22.93 -3.59 -5.46
CA ALA A 154 21.74 -3.24 -6.22
C ALA A 154 20.46 -3.54 -5.43
N VAL A 155 19.46 -2.67 -5.55
CA VAL A 155 18.13 -2.84 -4.93
C VAL A 155 17.04 -2.63 -5.98
N ILE A 156 15.98 -3.43 -5.91
CA ILE A 156 14.74 -3.18 -6.66
C ILE A 156 13.52 -3.65 -5.88
N SER A 157 12.54 -2.75 -5.70
CA SER A 157 11.23 -3.09 -5.16
C SER A 157 10.12 -2.36 -5.88
N VAL A 158 9.03 -3.08 -6.16
CA VAL A 158 7.78 -2.51 -6.68
C VAL A 158 6.62 -2.93 -5.80
N THR A 159 5.84 -1.95 -5.34
CA THR A 159 4.60 -2.17 -4.60
C THR A 159 3.48 -1.29 -5.14
N TRP A 160 2.23 -1.63 -4.83
CA TRP A 160 1.08 -0.77 -5.10
C TRP A 160 -0.01 -0.93 -4.05
N VAL A 161 -0.77 0.13 -3.85
CA VAL A 161 -1.96 0.13 -2.99
C VAL A 161 -3.10 0.86 -3.70
N GLN A 162 -4.33 0.32 -3.62
CA GLN A 162 -5.50 1.01 -4.13
C GLN A 162 -5.86 2.17 -3.18
N THR A 163 -5.94 3.39 -3.70
CA THR A 163 -6.19 4.62 -2.93
C THR A 163 -7.58 5.23 -3.15
N GLY A 164 -8.38 4.69 -4.08
CA GLY A 164 -9.79 5.03 -4.23
C GLY A 164 -10.51 4.14 -5.23
N SER A 165 -11.75 3.73 -4.94
CA SER A 165 -12.59 2.95 -5.86
C SER A 165 -13.48 3.86 -6.72
N THR A 166 -13.43 3.73 -8.04
CA THR A 166 -14.42 4.35 -8.93
C THR A 166 -15.55 3.35 -9.19
N GLY A 167 -16.52 3.26 -8.28
CA GLY A 167 -17.61 2.30 -8.49
C GLY A 167 -18.60 2.14 -7.34
N VAL A 168 -19.38 3.18 -7.03
CA VAL A 168 -20.74 2.98 -6.52
C VAL A 168 -21.66 4.03 -7.14
N THR A 169 -22.31 3.69 -8.25
CA THR A 169 -23.54 4.39 -8.62
C THR A 169 -24.65 3.75 -7.80
N LEU A 170 -24.99 4.34 -6.65
CA LEU A 170 -26.17 3.96 -5.88
C LEU A 170 -27.41 4.33 -6.71
N THR A 171 -28.07 3.34 -7.30
CA THR A 171 -29.48 3.50 -7.67
C THR A 171 -30.29 3.24 -6.40
N PRO A 172 -31.03 4.22 -5.85
CA PRO A 172 -31.77 4.02 -4.61
C PRO A 172 -32.90 3.01 -4.77
N GLY A 173 -32.89 1.97 -3.93
CA GLY A 173 -34.04 1.11 -3.68
C GLY A 173 -33.83 -0.36 -4.00
N THR A 174 -33.22 -1.12 -3.08
CA THR A 174 -33.53 -2.52 -2.75
C THR A 174 -32.82 -2.85 -1.43
N ALA A 175 -33.43 -3.70 -0.61
CA ALA A 175 -33.08 -3.99 0.79
C ALA A 175 -31.58 -4.22 1.05
N VAL A 176 -31.10 -3.66 2.16
CA VAL A 176 -29.72 -3.73 2.64
C VAL A 176 -29.38 -5.19 3.00
N PRO A 177 -28.41 -5.84 2.34
CA PRO A 177 -27.88 -7.11 2.84
C PRO A 177 -27.15 -6.85 4.15
N THR A 178 -27.50 -7.61 5.19
CA THR A 178 -26.77 -7.59 6.46
C THR A 178 -25.37 -8.19 6.23
N LEU A 179 -24.34 -7.35 6.32
CA LEU A 179 -22.95 -7.76 6.17
C LEU A 179 -22.58 -8.75 7.28
N THR A 180 -22.16 -9.95 6.89
CA THR A 180 -21.43 -10.85 7.78
C THR A 180 -19.98 -10.36 7.81
N THR A 181 -19.56 -9.92 9.00
CA THR A 181 -18.31 -9.21 9.26
C THR A 181 -17.11 -10.10 8.94
N ALA A 182 -16.28 -9.70 7.98
CA ALA A 182 -14.93 -10.25 7.84
C ALA A 182 -14.17 -10.03 9.16
N PRO A 183 -13.24 -10.91 9.57
CA PRO A 183 -12.48 -10.69 10.79
C PRO A 183 -11.69 -9.39 10.66
N ALA A 184 -12.18 -8.34 11.33
CA ALA A 184 -11.52 -7.05 11.36
C ALA A 184 -10.24 -7.21 12.18
N LEU A 185 -9.08 -6.91 11.58
CA LEU A 185 -7.88 -6.67 12.35
C LEU A 185 -8.19 -5.53 13.32
N THR A 186 -8.15 -5.83 14.61
CA THR A 186 -8.52 -4.89 15.66
C THR A 186 -7.46 -4.87 16.74
N VAL A 187 -7.41 -3.76 17.47
CA VAL A 187 -6.56 -3.60 18.64
C VAL A 187 -7.38 -3.17 19.84
N ALA A 188 -7.01 -3.67 21.02
CA ALA A 188 -7.57 -3.27 22.30
C ALA A 188 -6.45 -2.70 23.20
N VAL A 189 -6.77 -1.65 23.96
CA VAL A 189 -5.82 -1.04 24.90
C VAL A 189 -5.61 -1.95 26.10
N SER A 190 -4.35 -2.22 26.46
CA SER A 190 -3.96 -3.08 27.57
C SER A 190 -2.86 -2.44 28.42
N GLY A 191 -2.91 -2.67 29.74
CA GLY A 191 -1.90 -2.21 30.71
C GLY A 191 -1.95 -0.72 31.08
N VAL A 192 -2.90 0.06 30.53
CA VAL A 192 -3.10 1.50 30.84
C VAL A 192 -4.58 1.87 30.80
N GLU A 193 -4.98 2.93 31.51
CA GLU A 193 -6.37 3.44 31.55
C GLU A 193 -6.77 4.29 30.33
N GLY A 194 -5.78 4.69 29.52
CA GLY A 194 -5.98 5.48 28.33
C GLY A 194 -4.69 5.57 27.51
N LEU A 195 -4.80 5.29 26.21
CA LEU A 195 -3.69 5.34 25.27
C LEU A 195 -3.86 6.53 24.32
N SER A 196 -2.80 7.31 24.15
CA SER A 196 -2.83 8.45 23.23
C SER A 196 -2.92 7.99 21.78
N VAL A 197 -3.90 8.53 21.05
CA VAL A 197 -4.02 8.45 19.59
C VAL A 197 -3.48 9.76 19.01
N ARG A 198 -2.56 9.68 18.06
CA ARG A 198 -1.75 10.81 17.60
C ARG A 198 -1.82 11.04 16.10
N THR A 199 -1.44 12.23 15.65
CA THR A 199 -1.35 12.57 14.23
C THR A 199 -0.26 11.81 13.45
N GLY A 200 0.67 11.15 14.15
CA GLY A 200 1.78 10.40 13.53
C GLY A 200 2.37 9.33 14.45
N PRO A 201 3.10 8.35 13.89
CA PRO A 201 3.63 7.18 14.60
C PRO A 201 4.91 7.48 15.41
N PHE A 202 4.87 8.54 16.23
CA PHE A 202 6.00 8.96 17.07
C PHE A 202 5.51 9.71 18.31
N LEU A 203 6.31 9.68 19.39
CA LEU A 203 5.92 10.28 20.68
C LEU A 203 5.76 11.82 20.65
N GLY A 204 6.41 12.49 19.71
CA GLY A 204 6.29 13.94 19.51
C GLY A 204 5.03 14.39 18.76
N ALA A 205 4.25 13.48 18.18
CA ALA A 205 3.06 13.83 17.39
C ALA A 205 1.93 14.36 18.27
N SER A 206 1.15 15.30 17.74
CA SER A 206 -0.01 15.89 18.43
C SER A 206 -1.04 14.81 18.78
N ARG A 207 -1.56 14.85 20.01
CA ARG A 207 -2.63 13.94 20.44
C ARG A 207 -3.97 14.41 19.88
N VAL A 208 -4.72 13.51 19.25
CA VAL A 208 -6.05 13.77 18.69
C VAL A 208 -7.16 13.07 19.47
N ALA A 209 -6.87 11.93 20.11
CA ALA A 209 -7.84 11.21 20.94
C ALA A 209 -7.15 10.40 22.05
N VAL A 210 -7.98 9.76 22.89
CA VAL A 210 -7.53 8.81 23.93
C VAL A 210 -8.32 7.51 23.80
N ALA A 211 -7.68 6.47 23.29
CA ALA A 211 -8.24 5.13 23.21
C ALA A 211 -8.37 4.52 24.62
N ARG A 212 -9.52 3.91 24.92
CA ARG A 212 -9.86 3.38 26.25
C ARG A 212 -9.92 1.85 26.24
N PRO A 213 -9.51 1.18 27.33
CA PRO A 213 -9.73 -0.26 27.49
C PRO A 213 -11.21 -0.66 27.36
N GLY A 214 -11.46 -1.89 26.93
CA GLY A 214 -12.82 -2.43 26.74
C GLY A 214 -13.43 -2.15 25.36
N ASN A 215 -12.76 -1.35 24.52
CA ASN A 215 -13.14 -1.12 23.12
C ASN A 215 -12.17 -1.83 22.17
N ASN A 216 -12.68 -2.24 21.01
CA ASN A 216 -11.88 -2.74 19.90
C ASN A 216 -11.83 -1.68 18.81
N TYR A 217 -10.63 -1.29 18.42
CA TYR A 217 -10.40 -0.29 17.38
C TYR A 217 -9.94 -0.97 16.09
N PRO A 218 -10.59 -0.75 14.94
CA PRO A 218 -10.10 -1.25 13.65
C PRO A 218 -8.72 -0.70 13.34
N VAL A 219 -7.82 -1.56 12.88
CA VAL A 219 -6.49 -1.16 12.41
C VAL A 219 -6.54 -0.89 10.91
N LEU A 220 -6.03 0.27 10.52
CA LEU A 220 -5.97 0.73 9.13
C LEU A 220 -4.55 0.62 8.55
N ALA A 221 -3.52 0.72 9.39
CA ALA A 221 -2.12 0.64 8.96
C ALA A 221 -1.19 0.32 10.13
N ARG A 222 0.08 0.03 9.82
CA ARG A 222 1.17 -0.21 10.76
C ARG A 222 2.43 0.57 10.36
N ASN A 223 3.33 0.87 11.30
CA ASN A 223 4.58 1.59 11.07
C ASN A 223 5.68 1.05 11.98
N TYR A 224 6.90 0.92 11.47
CA TYR A 224 8.04 0.36 12.21
C TYR A 224 9.18 1.36 12.46
N GLN A 225 9.05 2.58 11.97
CA GLN A 225 10.17 3.54 11.94
C GLN A 225 10.59 4.00 13.34
N GLU A 226 9.73 3.91 14.36
CA GLU A 226 10.15 4.16 15.75
C GLU A 226 10.93 2.98 16.38
N GLY A 227 11.17 1.90 15.64
CA GLY A 227 11.95 0.74 16.03
C GLY A 227 11.14 -0.28 16.83
N LEU A 228 11.47 -0.42 18.13
CA LEU A 228 11.09 -1.54 19.00
C LEU A 228 9.59 -1.89 19.07
N PHE A 229 8.70 -0.95 18.77
CA PHE A 229 7.26 -1.19 18.82
C PHE A 229 6.63 -0.72 17.52
N THR A 230 5.86 -1.62 16.90
CA THR A 230 4.97 -1.28 15.81
C THR A 230 3.97 -0.22 16.27
N TRP A 231 3.81 0.85 15.51
CA TRP A 231 2.69 1.76 15.68
C TRP A 231 1.55 1.30 14.79
N TYR A 232 0.33 1.36 15.28
CA TYR A 232 -0.87 1.02 14.52
C TYR A 232 -1.70 2.29 14.30
N GLN A 233 -2.09 2.53 13.05
CA GLN A 233 -3.09 3.54 12.74
C GLN A 233 -4.46 2.92 12.98
N ILE A 234 -5.26 3.54 13.84
CA ILE A 234 -6.57 3.02 14.24
C ILE A 234 -7.67 3.97 13.79
N GLN A 235 -8.82 3.40 13.43
CA GLN A 235 -10.08 4.13 13.35
C GLN A 235 -10.62 4.27 14.78
N TYR A 236 -10.60 5.48 15.34
CA TYR A 236 -11.05 5.72 16.72
C TYR A 236 -12.57 5.87 16.81
N ASP A 237 -13.15 6.67 15.91
CA ASP A 237 -14.59 6.85 15.68
C ASP A 237 -14.85 7.12 14.19
N GLU A 238 -16.03 7.57 13.77
CA GLU A 238 -16.36 7.78 12.34
C GLU A 238 -15.47 8.82 11.65
N ASP A 239 -15.03 9.85 12.37
CA ASP A 239 -14.32 11.02 11.82
C ASP A 239 -12.84 11.09 12.22
N THR A 240 -12.43 10.27 13.20
CA THR A 240 -11.11 10.35 13.82
C THR A 240 -10.28 9.11 13.51
N VAL A 241 -9.16 9.33 12.83
CA VAL A 241 -8.09 8.34 12.59
C VAL A 241 -6.79 8.84 13.20
N GLY A 242 -6.01 7.94 13.79
CA GLY A 242 -4.66 8.30 14.22
C GLY A 242 -3.84 7.13 14.71
N TRP A 243 -2.59 7.41 15.07
CA TRP A 243 -1.57 6.43 15.41
C TRP A 243 -1.48 6.19 16.92
N ALA A 244 -1.43 4.92 17.31
CA ALA A 244 -1.22 4.48 18.69
C ALA A 244 -0.07 3.49 18.76
N SER A 245 0.74 3.57 19.82
CA SER A 245 1.90 2.69 19.99
C SER A 245 1.45 1.28 20.36
N GLY A 246 1.94 0.28 19.63
CA GLY A 246 1.71 -1.15 19.87
C GLY A 246 2.18 -1.64 21.24
N ARG A 247 3.01 -0.87 21.96
CA ARG A 247 3.47 -1.18 23.31
C ARG A 247 2.32 -1.46 24.30
N TYR A 248 1.18 -0.82 24.10
CA TYR A 248 0.01 -0.91 24.99
C TYR A 248 -1.23 -1.43 24.25
N LEU A 249 -1.04 -2.11 23.12
CA LEU A 249 -2.12 -2.69 22.33
C LEU A 249 -2.01 -4.20 22.30
N GLN A 250 -3.15 -4.86 22.49
CA GLN A 250 -3.32 -6.27 22.16
C GLN A 250 -3.94 -6.36 20.77
N VAL A 251 -3.26 -7.01 19.84
CA VAL A 251 -3.69 -7.18 18.45
C VAL A 251 -4.52 -8.46 18.32
N THR A 252 -5.65 -8.38 17.63
CA THR A 252 -6.51 -9.53 17.30
C THR A 252 -6.71 -9.62 15.80
N GLY A 253 -6.34 -10.75 15.20
CA GLY A 253 -6.33 -10.97 13.76
C GLY A 253 -4.90 -11.06 13.20
N ASP A 254 -4.78 -11.20 11.89
CA ASP A 254 -3.49 -11.17 11.20
C ASP A 254 -3.05 -9.72 10.98
N GLU A 255 -2.01 -9.29 11.69
CA GLU A 255 -1.45 -7.94 11.58
C GLU A 255 -0.88 -7.64 10.20
N ASN A 256 -0.59 -8.66 9.40
CA ASN A 256 -0.05 -8.50 8.05
C ASN A 256 -1.08 -8.03 7.03
N ILE A 257 -2.36 -8.06 7.39
CA ILE A 257 -3.45 -7.48 6.60
C ILE A 257 -3.38 -5.95 6.64
N ALA A 258 -2.86 -5.34 7.72
CA ALA A 258 -2.67 -3.90 7.77
C ALA A 258 -1.45 -3.49 6.92
N PRO A 259 -1.60 -2.54 5.99
CA PRO A 259 -0.49 -2.01 5.21
C PRO A 259 0.52 -1.30 6.11
N VAL A 260 1.80 -1.38 5.75
CA VAL A 260 2.86 -0.60 6.39
C VAL A 260 2.85 0.81 5.78
N ILE A 261 2.72 1.85 6.60
CA ILE A 261 2.77 3.26 6.18
C ILE A 261 3.87 3.97 6.96
N ASP A 262 4.82 4.52 6.22
CA ASP A 262 5.92 5.31 6.76
C ASP A 262 5.52 6.78 6.95
N SER A 263 6.06 7.41 8.00
CA SER A 263 5.87 8.81 8.31
C SER A 263 6.86 9.64 7.51
N THR A 264 6.34 10.42 6.56
CA THR A 264 7.15 11.25 5.67
C THR A 264 7.36 12.68 6.17
N VAL A 265 6.81 13.02 7.33
CA VAL A 265 6.85 14.37 7.90
C VAL A 265 8.28 14.83 8.25
N PHE A 266 9.23 13.89 8.32
CA PHE A 266 10.64 14.18 8.61
C PHE A 266 11.56 14.03 7.39
N ASP A 267 11.00 13.67 6.23
CA ASP A 267 11.79 13.41 5.02
C ASP A 267 12.09 14.70 4.24
N ARG A 268 11.45 15.81 4.63
CA ARG A 268 11.66 17.12 4.04
C ARG A 268 11.95 18.16 5.11
N ALA A 269 13.02 18.92 4.92
CA ALA A 269 13.19 20.20 5.59
C ALA A 269 12.35 21.25 4.84
N ASP A 270 11.39 21.87 5.51
CA ASP A 270 10.74 23.07 5.00
C ASP A 270 11.79 24.19 4.97
N ASP A 271 12.10 24.71 3.78
CA ASP A 271 13.09 25.78 3.57
C ASP A 271 12.74 27.00 4.45
N PRO A 272 13.47 27.24 5.56
CA PRO A 272 13.16 28.35 6.43
C PRO A 272 13.54 29.64 5.72
N ARG A 273 12.65 30.64 5.75
CA ARG A 273 12.98 31.96 5.21
C ARG A 273 14.16 32.58 5.96
N GLY A 274 15.35 32.48 5.38
CA GLY A 274 16.60 33.05 5.89
C GLY A 274 17.47 32.06 6.65
N THR A 275 18.76 32.37 6.75
CA THR A 275 19.73 31.57 7.51
C THR A 275 19.61 31.90 8.99
N VAL A 276 19.16 30.92 9.79
CA VAL A 276 19.20 30.99 11.25
C VAL A 276 20.41 30.19 11.71
N THR A 277 21.30 30.81 12.47
CA THR A 277 22.41 30.11 13.14
C THR A 277 22.07 29.93 14.61
N GLY A 278 22.03 28.69 15.07
CA GLY A 278 21.90 28.34 16.48
C GLY A 278 23.24 27.99 17.11
N VAL A 279 23.37 28.18 18.43
CA VAL A 279 24.48 27.62 19.22
C VAL A 279 23.90 26.68 20.25
N THR A 280 24.38 25.44 20.25
CA THR A 280 23.89 24.42 21.18
C THR A 280 24.33 24.73 22.61
N ARG A 281 23.40 24.62 23.58
CA ARG A 281 23.70 24.74 25.02
C ARG A 281 23.85 23.39 25.72
N SER A 282 23.91 22.32 24.92
CA SER A 282 24.21 20.95 25.34
C SER A 282 24.68 20.17 24.10
N THR A 283 25.12 18.94 24.32
CA THR A 283 25.35 18.00 23.23
C THR A 283 24.03 17.70 22.51
N MET A 284 23.94 18.02 21.23
CA MET A 284 22.75 17.82 20.40
C MET A 284 22.93 16.62 19.47
N ASN A 285 22.01 15.67 19.51
CA ASN A 285 22.00 14.50 18.62
C ASN A 285 20.98 14.73 17.51
N LEU A 286 21.45 14.73 16.26
CA LEU A 286 20.57 14.81 15.10
C LEU A 286 20.06 13.43 14.74
N ARG A 287 18.76 13.30 14.54
CA ARG A 287 18.08 12.05 14.18
C ARG A 287 17.04 12.33 13.11
N VAL A 288 16.81 11.34 12.25
CA VAL A 288 15.78 11.42 11.20
C VAL A 288 14.40 11.43 11.83
N TYR A 289 14.19 10.66 12.90
CA TYR A 289 12.94 10.64 13.65
C TYR A 289 13.15 11.15 15.08
N PRO A 290 12.14 11.81 15.70
CA PRO A 290 12.23 12.35 17.06
C PRO A 290 12.12 11.24 18.13
N THR A 291 12.99 10.24 18.05
CA THR A 291 13.07 9.09 18.94
C THR A 291 14.52 8.68 19.16
N PRO A 292 14.93 8.32 20.39
CA PRO A 292 16.28 7.81 20.65
C PRO A 292 16.53 6.41 20.06
N ARG A 293 15.49 5.74 19.54
CA ARG A 293 15.53 4.34 19.07
C ARG A 293 15.98 4.17 17.62
N VAL A 294 15.99 5.24 16.84
CA VAL A 294 16.53 5.25 15.47
C VAL A 294 17.96 5.75 15.52
N GLU A 295 18.81 5.30 14.61
CA GLU A 295 20.16 5.82 14.48
C GLU A 295 20.19 7.35 14.31
N ARG A 296 21.34 7.93 14.68
CA ARG A 296 21.61 9.34 14.36
C ARG A 296 21.73 9.45 12.84
N VAL A 297 21.39 10.59 12.26
CA VAL A 297 21.60 10.84 10.80
C VAL A 297 23.09 10.59 10.48
N PHE A 298 23.56 10.28 9.27
CA PHE A 298 25.01 10.36 8.92
C PHE A 298 26.06 9.69 9.86
N GLY A 299 25.78 8.54 10.46
CA GLY A 299 26.79 7.73 11.19
C GLY A 299 27.27 8.26 12.55
N ASN A 300 27.39 9.59 12.80
CA ASN A 300 27.56 10.20 14.14
C ASN A 300 27.51 11.77 14.24
N PRO A 301 26.46 12.50 13.79
CA PRO A 301 26.29 13.93 13.92
C PRO A 301 25.79 14.25 15.33
N GLN A 302 26.76 14.34 16.21
CA GLN A 302 26.60 14.90 17.54
C GLN A 302 27.25 16.27 17.52
N ILE A 303 26.47 17.30 17.78
CA ILE A 303 26.96 18.68 17.84
C ILE A 303 27.30 18.95 19.31
N PRO A 304 28.58 19.16 19.66
CA PRO A 304 28.99 19.34 21.05
C PRO A 304 28.43 20.64 21.61
N TRP A 305 28.50 20.81 22.92
CA TRP A 305 28.19 22.08 23.58
C TRP A 305 28.98 23.23 22.95
N GLY A 306 28.30 24.31 22.58
CA GLY A 306 28.91 25.46 21.91
C GLY A 306 29.05 25.31 20.38
N GLY A 307 28.66 24.17 19.80
CA GLY A 307 28.64 23.96 18.35
C GLY A 307 27.52 24.73 17.65
N GLN A 308 27.74 25.06 16.37
CA GLN A 308 26.77 25.79 15.53
C GLN A 308 25.89 24.83 14.72
N VAL A 309 24.61 25.21 14.54
CA VAL A 309 23.59 24.58 13.69
C VAL A 309 22.96 25.58 12.76
#